data_AF-A0A2V6AST7-F1
#
_entry.id   AF-A0A2V6AST7-F1
#
_cell.length_a   1.000
_cell.length_b   1.000
_cell.length_c   1.000
_cell.angle_alpha   90.00
_cell.angle_beta   90.00
_cell.angle_gamma   90.00
#
_symmetry.space_group_name_H-M   'P 1'
#
loop_
_entity.id
_entity.type
_entity.pdbx_description
1 polymer ?
#
loop_
_entity_poly.entity_id
_entity_poly.type
_entity_poly.pdbx_seq_one_letter_code
_entity_poly.pdbx_strand_id
1 'polypeptide(L)'
;DRCYNALARGTDYYLKNLFDEESLPKPFSKAPRLTVYKRELYDCAECINLCLILRESFPQLEQTLRIVISEVITNWVRQDGSFRSRRLHAGWDNVPMHRWGQSQMFRSLAYYLSETKKTEKLKPETLKGEPVGAPMLKA
;
A
#
# COMPACT_ATOMS: atom_id res chain seq x y z
N ASP A 1 15.01 -18.14 11.88
CA ASP A 1 15.74 -16.86 12.01
C ASP A 1 15.02 -15.98 13.06
N ARG A 2 15.76 -15.42 14.03
CA ARG A 2 15.18 -14.56 15.09
C ARG A 2 14.60 -13.26 14.52
N CYS A 3 15.20 -12.71 13.46
CA CYS A 3 14.72 -11.49 12.81
C CYS A 3 13.38 -11.74 12.10
N TYR A 4 13.27 -12.84 11.35
CA TYR A 4 12.00 -13.23 10.73
C TYR A 4 10.88 -13.41 11.77
N ASN A 5 11.16 -14.08 12.88
CA ASN A 5 10.17 -14.27 13.95
C ASN A 5 9.75 -12.95 14.61
N ALA A 6 10.66 -11.98 14.74
CA ALA A 6 10.34 -10.64 15.21
C ALA A 6 9.42 -9.90 14.23
N LEU A 7 9.71 -9.97 12.92
CA LEU A 7 8.86 -9.41 11.87
C LEU A 7 7.48 -10.07 11.86
N ALA A 8 7.39 -11.40 11.93
CA ALA A 8 6.13 -12.12 11.92
C ALA A 8 5.20 -11.67 13.07
N ARG A 9 5.73 -11.59 14.29
CA ARG A 9 4.99 -11.08 15.46
C ARG A 9 4.62 -9.61 15.35
N GLY A 10 5.53 -8.80 14.80
CA GLY A 10 5.28 -7.38 14.55
C GLY A 10 4.15 -7.17 13.55
N THR A 11 4.15 -7.91 12.44
CA THR A 11 3.11 -7.89 11.41
C THR A 11 1.76 -8.31 11.98
N ASP A 12 1.71 -9.37 12.79
CA ASP A 12 0.47 -9.80 13.45
C ASP A 12 -0.10 -8.70 14.37
N TYR A 13 0.75 -8.12 15.23
CA TYR A 13 0.33 -7.00 16.07
C TYR A 13 -0.14 -5.80 15.24
N TYR A 14 0.62 -5.44 14.21
CA TYR A 14 0.35 -4.31 13.32
C TYR A 14 -1.04 -4.43 12.71
N LEU A 15 -1.34 -5.55 12.05
CA LEU A 15 -2.64 -5.78 11.40
C LEU A 15 -3.79 -5.87 12.41
N LYS A 16 -3.58 -6.55 13.54
CA LYS A 16 -4.64 -6.75 14.54
C LYS A 16 -5.00 -5.49 15.31
N ASN A 17 -4.04 -4.60 15.55
CA ASN A 17 -4.21 -3.51 16.51
C ASN A 17 -4.14 -2.10 15.90
N LEU A 18 -3.50 -1.93 14.75
CA LEU A 18 -3.32 -0.61 14.09
C LEU A 18 -4.21 -0.43 12.86
N PHE A 19 -5.21 -1.29 12.71
CA PHE A 19 -6.27 -1.14 11.72
C PHE A 19 -7.63 -1.03 12.40
N ASP A 20 -8.55 -0.37 11.74
CA ASP A 20 -9.94 -0.27 12.13
C ASP A 20 -10.83 -1.30 11.40
N GLU A 21 -12.14 -1.21 11.62
CA GLU A 21 -13.13 -2.15 11.07
C GLU A 21 -13.24 -2.06 9.53
N GLU A 22 -12.78 -0.95 8.94
CA GLU A 22 -12.71 -0.76 7.48
C GLU A 22 -11.38 -1.29 6.91
N SER A 23 -10.55 -1.96 7.73
CA SER A 23 -9.21 -2.44 7.36
C SER A 23 -8.28 -1.31 6.90
N LEU A 24 -8.44 -0.12 7.49
CA LEU A 24 -7.59 1.04 7.23
C LEU A 24 -6.70 1.37 8.43
N PRO A 25 -5.48 1.90 8.20
CA PRO A 25 -4.58 2.30 9.28
C PRO A 25 -5.23 3.34 10.18
N LYS A 26 -5.07 3.14 11.49
CA LYS A 26 -5.44 4.12 12.50
C LYS A 26 -4.20 4.58 13.28
N PRO A 27 -4.22 5.80 13.85
CA PRO A 27 -3.01 6.40 14.42
C PRO A 27 -2.48 5.68 15.67
N PHE A 28 -3.37 5.01 16.42
CA PHE A 28 -3.00 4.38 17.69
C PHE A 28 -3.75 3.06 17.91
N SER A 29 -3.05 2.05 18.44
CA SER A 29 -3.67 0.82 18.94
C SER A 29 -4.43 1.06 20.25
N LYS A 30 -3.94 1.99 21.06
CA LYS A 30 -4.59 2.52 22.25
C LYS A 30 -4.42 4.04 22.25
N ALA A 31 -5.52 4.78 22.14
CA ALA A 31 -5.46 6.24 22.08
C ALA A 31 -4.90 6.80 23.41
N PRO A 32 -3.82 7.60 23.38
CA PRO A 32 -3.22 8.17 24.60
C PRO A 32 -4.04 9.34 25.17
N ARG A 33 -4.94 9.89 24.37
CA ARG A 33 -5.84 11.01 24.69
C ARG A 33 -7.03 10.98 23.73
N LEU A 34 -8.05 11.79 23.99
CA LEU A 34 -9.14 11.98 23.04
C LEU A 34 -8.58 12.53 21.71
N THR A 35 -8.76 11.79 20.62
CA THR A 35 -8.32 12.18 19.29
C THR A 35 -9.52 12.63 18.45
N VAL A 36 -9.43 13.84 17.88
CA VAL A 36 -10.46 14.39 16.99
C VAL A 36 -10.37 13.86 15.56
N TYR A 37 -9.23 13.26 15.21
CA TYR A 37 -8.99 12.64 13.92
C TYR A 37 -9.16 11.13 13.99
N LYS A 38 -9.77 10.58 12.92
CA LYS A 38 -10.00 9.15 12.69
C LYS A 38 -8.79 8.50 12.02
N ARG A 39 -8.16 9.17 11.04
CA ARG A 39 -7.02 8.65 10.26
C ARG A 39 -6.07 9.77 9.84
N GLU A 40 -4.79 9.44 9.68
CA GLU A 40 -3.79 10.35 9.13
C GLU A 40 -3.21 9.83 7.82
N LEU A 41 -2.92 10.74 6.87
CA LEU A 41 -2.33 10.39 5.58
C LEU A 41 -1.00 9.67 5.76
N TYR A 42 -0.24 10.08 6.78
CA TYR A 42 1.07 9.51 7.08
C TYR A 42 0.98 8.02 7.43
N ASP A 43 -0.02 7.61 8.20
CA ASP A 43 -0.24 6.21 8.55
C ASP A 43 -0.52 5.36 7.31
N CYS A 44 -1.35 5.88 6.38
CA CYS A 44 -1.58 5.25 5.09
C CYS A 44 -0.29 5.13 4.27
N ALA A 45 0.53 6.18 4.25
CA ALA A 45 1.78 6.20 3.50
C ALA A 45 2.80 5.18 4.04
N GLU A 46 2.97 5.10 5.37
CA GLU A 46 3.85 4.11 6.00
C GLU A 46 3.32 2.68 5.83
N CYS A 47 2.00 2.49 5.93
CA CYS A 47 1.36 1.21 5.66
C CYS A 47 1.69 0.69 4.25
N ILE A 48 1.58 1.54 3.23
CA ILE A 48 1.90 1.17 1.84
C ILE A 48 3.36 0.68 1.74
N ASN A 49 4.31 1.42 2.32
CA ASN A 49 5.72 1.03 2.28
C ASN A 49 5.97 -0.30 2.98
N LEU A 50 5.42 -0.48 4.18
CA LEU A 50 5.59 -1.70 4.96
C LEU A 50 5.02 -2.90 4.20
N CYS A 51 3.81 -2.76 3.63
CA CYS A 51 3.21 -3.81 2.84
C CYS A 51 4.06 -4.16 1.61
N LEU A 52 4.58 -3.16 0.89
CA LEU A 52 5.45 -3.39 -0.28
C LEU A 52 6.73 -4.16 0.08
N ILE A 53 7.37 -3.82 1.21
CA ILE A 53 8.61 -4.45 1.65
C ILE A 53 8.37 -5.90 2.12
N LEU A 54 7.24 -6.16 2.78
CA LEU A 54 7.04 -7.39 3.54
C LEU A 54 6.07 -8.39 2.91
N ARG A 55 5.28 -8.01 1.90
CA ARG A 55 4.23 -8.86 1.31
C ARG A 55 4.70 -10.18 0.74
N GLU A 56 5.95 -10.26 0.25
CA GLU A 56 6.49 -11.53 -0.28
C GLU A 56 6.72 -12.56 0.84
N SER A 57 7.01 -12.08 2.06
CA SER A 57 7.18 -12.92 3.26
C SER A 57 5.90 -13.11 4.07
N PHE A 58 4.96 -12.17 3.96
CA PHE A 58 3.70 -12.14 4.72
C PHE A 58 2.54 -11.79 3.78
N PRO A 59 1.98 -12.78 3.03
CA PRO A 59 1.03 -12.56 1.94
C PRO A 59 -0.24 -11.80 2.33
N GLN A 60 -0.66 -11.86 3.60
CA GLN A 60 -1.79 -11.10 4.12
C GLN A 60 -1.66 -9.58 3.91
N LEU A 61 -0.43 -9.06 3.79
CA LEU A 61 -0.17 -7.65 3.54
C LEU A 61 -0.54 -7.20 2.12
N GLU A 62 -0.65 -8.11 1.16
CA GLU A 62 -1.06 -7.77 -0.20
C GLU A 62 -2.53 -7.31 -0.24
N GLN A 63 -3.41 -7.93 0.56
CA GLN A 63 -4.79 -7.50 0.67
C GLN A 63 -4.90 -6.11 1.33
N THR A 64 -4.15 -5.90 2.41
CA THR A 64 -4.06 -4.60 3.09
C THR A 64 -3.57 -3.51 2.13
N LEU A 65 -2.51 -3.80 1.36
CA LEU A 65 -1.98 -2.88 0.36
C LEU A 65 -3.04 -2.43 -0.65
N ARG A 66 -3.83 -3.38 -1.18
CA ARG A 66 -4.90 -3.09 -2.16
C ARG A 66 -5.97 -2.18 -1.57
N ILE A 67 -6.43 -2.47 -0.35
CA ILE A 67 -7.45 -1.67 0.34
C ILE A 67 -6.94 -0.24 0.54
N VAL A 68 -5.73 -0.08 1.09
CA VAL A 68 -5.16 1.24 1.40
C VAL A 68 -4.88 2.05 0.13
N ILE A 69 -4.34 1.44 -0.92
CA ILE A 69 -4.12 2.13 -2.21
C ILE A 69 -5.45 2.58 -2.82
N SER A 70 -6.46 1.72 -2.83
CA SER A 70 -7.80 2.06 -3.32
C SER A 70 -8.37 3.26 -2.55
N GLU A 71 -8.32 3.23 -1.22
CA GLU A 71 -8.79 4.33 -0.37
C GLU A 71 -8.04 5.64 -0.66
N VAL A 72 -6.71 5.59 -0.74
CA VAL A 72 -5.88 6.79 -0.98
C VAL A 72 -6.22 7.44 -2.32
N ILE A 73 -6.28 6.65 -3.40
CA ILE A 73 -6.55 7.17 -4.74
C ILE A 73 -7.97 7.74 -4.84
N THR A 74 -8.95 7.07 -4.23
CA THR A 74 -10.36 7.49 -4.32
C THR A 74 -10.67 8.70 -3.45
N ASN A 75 -10.14 8.76 -2.22
CA ASN A 75 -10.64 9.68 -1.19
C ASN A 75 -9.62 10.74 -0.72
N TRP A 76 -8.32 10.44 -0.80
CA TRP A 76 -7.27 11.29 -0.24
C TRP A 76 -6.62 12.23 -1.25
N VAL A 77 -6.66 11.91 -2.54
CA VAL A 77 -6.21 12.81 -3.62
C VAL A 77 -7.29 13.85 -3.90
N ARG A 78 -6.92 15.13 -3.88
CA ARG A 78 -7.81 16.24 -4.25
C ARG A 78 -7.66 16.57 -5.73
N GLN A 79 -8.66 17.26 -6.29
CA GLN A 79 -8.68 17.67 -7.70
C GLN A 79 -7.51 18.59 -8.07
N ASP A 80 -6.98 19.35 -7.10
CA ASP A 80 -5.80 20.22 -7.28
C ASP A 80 -4.46 19.46 -7.19
N GLY A 81 -4.50 18.12 -7.04
CA GLY A 81 -3.33 17.26 -6.94
C GLY A 81 -2.73 17.19 -5.53
N SER A 82 -3.20 17.99 -4.57
CA SER A 82 -2.76 17.88 -3.18
C SER A 82 -3.41 16.67 -2.48
N PHE A 83 -2.70 16.06 -1.53
CA PHE A 83 -3.33 15.06 -0.66
C PHE A 83 -4.00 15.72 0.56
N ARG A 84 -5.12 15.16 1.02
CA ARG A 84 -5.72 15.51 2.32
C ARG A 84 -4.77 15.08 3.45
N SER A 85 -4.75 15.80 4.57
CA SER A 85 -3.83 15.48 5.67
C SER A 85 -4.43 14.51 6.67
N ARG A 86 -5.72 14.66 7.02
CA ARG A 86 -6.39 13.79 7.99
C ARG A 86 -7.88 13.60 7.69
N ARG A 87 -8.39 12.40 7.98
CA ARG A 87 -9.82 12.16 8.11
C ARG A 87 -10.21 12.46 9.56
N LEU A 88 -11.17 13.36 9.77
CA LEU A 88 -11.75 13.64 11.08
C LEU A 88 -12.93 12.71 11.34
N HIS A 89 -13.43 12.65 12.59
CA HIS A 89 -14.71 11.99 12.85
C HIS A 89 -15.84 12.61 12.03
N ALA A 90 -15.77 13.93 11.81
CA ALA A 90 -16.63 14.66 10.89
C ALA A 90 -15.78 15.49 9.91
N GLY A 91 -15.80 15.11 8.62
CA GLY A 91 -15.11 15.84 7.56
C GLY A 91 -13.61 15.53 7.44
N TRP A 92 -12.85 16.52 6.96
CA TRP A 92 -11.46 16.38 6.57
C TRP A 92 -10.63 17.60 6.98
N ASP A 93 -9.38 17.34 7.39
CA ASP A 93 -8.32 18.34 7.38
C ASP A 93 -7.59 18.26 6.03
N ASN A 94 -7.66 19.36 5.26
CA ASN A 94 -7.11 19.46 3.91
C ASN A 94 -5.84 20.30 3.84
N VAL A 95 -5.30 20.76 4.97
CA VAL A 95 -4.11 21.62 4.95
C VAL A 95 -2.90 20.78 4.55
N PRO A 96 -2.33 20.97 3.36
CA PRO A 96 -1.25 20.11 2.89
C PRO A 96 0.03 20.38 3.69
N MET A 97 0.58 19.33 4.31
CA MET A 97 1.83 19.41 5.07
C MET A 97 2.97 18.75 4.30
N HIS A 98 4.05 19.49 4.06
CA HIS A 98 5.20 18.97 3.32
C HIS A 98 5.87 17.82 4.09
N ARG A 99 6.28 18.08 5.33
CA ARG A 99 6.79 17.04 6.22
C ARG A 99 5.59 16.20 6.66
N TRP A 100 5.78 14.89 6.75
CA TRP A 100 4.77 13.92 7.17
C TRP A 100 3.76 13.58 6.07
N GLY A 101 2.89 14.48 5.63
CA GLY A 101 1.81 14.10 4.70
C GLY A 101 2.25 13.90 3.25
N GLN A 102 2.52 15.00 2.55
CA GLN A 102 2.66 15.02 1.09
C GLN A 102 3.88 14.20 0.62
N SER A 103 5.07 14.51 1.15
CA SER A 103 6.30 13.89 0.63
C SER A 103 6.35 12.39 0.89
N GLN A 104 5.83 11.94 2.03
CA GLN A 104 5.81 10.51 2.33
C GLN A 104 4.81 9.78 1.44
N MET A 105 3.60 10.33 1.24
CA MET A 105 2.64 9.72 0.34
C MET A 105 3.16 9.67 -1.10
N PHE A 106 3.80 10.74 -1.58
CA PHE A 106 4.48 10.75 -2.88
C PHE A 106 5.51 9.62 -2.99
N ARG A 107 6.35 9.45 -1.96
CA ARG A 107 7.35 8.36 -1.91
C ARG A 107 6.69 6.99 -1.96
N SER A 108 5.65 6.77 -1.16
CA SER A 108 4.93 5.50 -1.08
C SER A 108 4.27 5.12 -2.39
N LEU A 109 3.59 6.07 -3.05
CA LEU A 109 2.95 5.86 -4.35
C LEU A 109 3.97 5.66 -5.47
N ALA A 110 5.08 6.41 -5.46
CA ALA A 110 6.18 6.20 -6.40
C ALA A 110 6.81 4.80 -6.23
N TYR A 111 6.96 4.34 -4.99
CA TYR A 111 7.46 3.01 -4.71
C TYR A 111 6.47 1.93 -5.17
N TYR A 112 5.18 2.09 -4.87
CA TYR A 112 4.12 1.21 -5.36
C TYR A 112 4.16 1.08 -6.88
N LEU A 113 4.21 2.21 -7.61
CA LEU A 113 4.29 2.24 -9.07
C LEU A 113 5.57 1.57 -9.60
N SER A 114 6.70 1.71 -8.91
CA SER A 114 7.94 1.04 -9.28
C SER A 114 7.82 -0.47 -9.18
N GLU A 115 7.26 -0.96 -8.06
CA GLU A 115 7.07 -2.39 -7.82
C GLU A 115 6.06 -3.01 -8.77
N THR A 116 4.94 -2.34 -9.08
CA THR A 116 3.98 -2.85 -10.07
C THR A 116 4.61 -2.98 -11.46
N LYS A 117 5.40 -1.98 -11.88
CA LYS A 117 6.15 -2.04 -13.14
C LYS A 117 7.17 -3.17 -13.17
N LYS A 118 7.84 -3.46 -12.06
CA LYS A 118 8.77 -4.62 -11.99
C LYS A 118 8.02 -5.93 -12.16
N THR A 119 6.89 -6.10 -11.48
CA THR A 119 6.05 -7.29 -11.63
C THR A 119 5.52 -7.43 -13.05
N GLU A 120 5.12 -6.34 -13.72
CA GLU A 120 4.71 -6.35 -15.13
C GLU A 120 5.86 -6.72 -16.07
N LYS A 121 7.07 -6.21 -15.83
CA LYS A 121 8.28 -6.53 -16.60
C LYS A 121 8.81 -7.95 -16.38
N LEU A 122 8.42 -8.62 -15.29
CA LEU A 122 8.72 -10.03 -15.04
C LEU A 122 7.69 -10.98 -15.67
N LYS A 123 6.55 -10.45 -16.14
CA LYS A 123 5.53 -11.21 -16.87
C LYS A 123 5.77 -11.46 -18.39
N PRO A 124 6.78 -10.94 -19.11
CA PRO A 124 6.99 -11.25 -20.51
C PRO A 124 8.03 -12.36 -20.69
N GLU A 125 7.58 -13.62 -20.69
CA GLU A 125 8.14 -14.70 -21.55
C GLU A 125 7.37 -16.04 -21.48
N THR A 126 6.45 -16.24 -20.53
CA THR A 126 5.67 -17.49 -20.43
C THR A 126 4.52 -17.64 -21.44
N LEU A 127 4.42 -16.75 -22.43
CA LEU A 127 3.36 -16.80 -23.46
C LEU A 127 3.87 -16.63 -24.91
N LYS A 128 5.18 -16.72 -25.17
CA LYS A 128 5.65 -16.98 -26.54
C LYS A 128 5.69 -18.48 -26.74
N GLY A 129 4.52 -19.02 -27.12
CA GLY A 129 4.38 -20.37 -27.62
C GLY A 129 5.41 -20.68 -28.72
N GLU A 130 5.85 -21.92 -28.71
CA GLU A 130 6.81 -22.54 -29.61
C GLU A 130 6.54 -22.20 -31.09
N PRO A 131 7.59 -22.09 -31.93
CA PRO A 131 7.41 -22.04 -33.36
C PRO A 131 6.78 -23.36 -33.82
N VAL A 132 5.54 -23.30 -34.32
CA VAL A 132 4.94 -24.39 -35.09
C VAL A 132 5.85 -24.63 -36.29
N GLY A 133 6.56 -25.77 -36.26
CA GLY A 133 7.38 -26.22 -37.38
C GLY A 133 6.51 -26.41 -38.62
N ALA A 134 6.75 -25.61 -39.65
CA ALA A 134 6.70 -26.10 -41.02
C ALA A 134 8.02 -26.83 -41.29
N PRO A 135 8.05 -28.00 -41.96
CA PRO A 135 7.75 -28.12 -43.40
C PRO A 135 6.97 -29.44 -43.70
N MET A 136 6.58 -29.84 -44.92
CA MET A 136 7.27 -29.80 -46.21
C MET A 136 6.28 -30.27 -47.29
N LEU A 137 6.33 -29.65 -48.47
CA LEU A 137 5.75 -30.20 -49.70
C LEU A 137 6.27 -31.61 -49.97
N LYS A 138 5.40 -32.51 -50.44
CA LYS A 138 5.78 -33.56 -51.40
C LYS A 138 4.68 -33.76 -52.45
N ALA A 139 5.14 -33.61 -53.69
CA ALA A 139 4.66 -34.10 -55.00
C ALA A 139 3.17 -34.06 -55.31
#